data_AF-A0A7M3LY54-F1
#
_entry.id   AF-A0A7M3LY54-F1
#
_cell.length_a   1.000
_cell.length_b   1.000
_cell.length_c   1.000
_cell.angle_alpha   90.00
_cell.angle_beta   90.00
_cell.angle_gamma   90.00
#
_symmetry.space_group_name_H-M   'P 1'
#
loop_
_entity.id
_entity.type
_entity.pdbx_description
1 polymer ?
#
loop_
_entity_poly.entity_id
_entity_poly.type
_entity_poly.pdbx_seq_one_letter_code
_entity_poly.pdbx_strand_id
1 'polypeptide(L)'
;MAAGAEGLPVQRMVVALTATSDGRLPAPVQAAVAMLRDRVGAVVTIPFDPHIRTHGLAQATRLKARTLQAGAELVRSVLASVHATWGEPLPPAPVPAPLPAVPHPPHTV
;
A
#
# COMPACT_ATOMS: atom_id res chain seq x y z
N MET A 1 -25.65 -3.21 0.41
CA MET A 1 -25.14 -2.25 -0.58
C MET A 1 -23.70 -2.64 -0.92
N ALA A 2 -23.47 -3.18 -2.12
CA ALA A 2 -22.13 -3.37 -2.64
C ALA A 2 -21.71 -2.04 -3.26
N ALA A 3 -20.56 -1.48 -2.85
CA ALA A 3 -19.97 -0.34 -3.54
C ALA A 3 -19.49 -0.82 -4.91
N GLY A 4 -20.40 -0.86 -5.88
CA GLY A 4 -20.09 -1.04 -7.29
C GLY A 4 -19.53 0.28 -7.80
N ALA A 5 -18.22 0.37 -7.92
CA ALA A 5 -17.59 1.48 -8.61
C ALA A 5 -17.75 1.28 -10.12
N GLU A 6 -18.96 1.52 -10.64
CA GLU A 6 -19.22 1.53 -12.07
C GLU A 6 -18.31 2.58 -12.73
N GLY A 7 -17.48 2.14 -13.67
CA GLY A 7 -16.58 3.00 -14.44
C GLY A 7 -15.14 3.10 -13.95
N LEU A 8 -14.79 2.58 -12.78
CA LEU A 8 -13.37 2.48 -12.37
C LEU A 8 -12.73 1.22 -12.97
N PRO A 9 -11.45 1.24 -13.38
CA PRO A 9 -10.73 0.03 -13.78
C PRO A 9 -10.42 -0.79 -12.52
N VAL A 10 -11.45 -1.40 -11.91
CA VAL A 10 -11.39 -2.06 -10.60
C VAL A 10 -10.32 -3.16 -10.60
N GLN A 11 -10.09 -3.81 -11.74
CA GLN A 11 -9.04 -4.82 -11.92
C GLN A 11 -7.61 -4.28 -11.73
N ARG A 12 -7.39 -2.96 -11.82
CA ARG A 12 -6.09 -2.32 -11.57
C ARG A 12 -5.94 -1.85 -10.13
N MET A 13 -6.99 -2.00 -9.31
CA MET A 13 -6.99 -1.53 -7.93
C MET A 13 -6.21 -2.50 -7.04
N VAL A 14 -5.37 -1.94 -6.17
CA VAL A 14 -4.74 -2.68 -5.07
C VAL A 14 -5.36 -2.17 -3.76
N VAL A 15 -5.96 -3.07 -2.99
CA VAL A 15 -6.65 -2.74 -1.73
C VAL A 15 -5.77 -3.17 -0.56
N ALA A 16 -5.34 -2.22 0.25
CA ALA A 16 -4.65 -2.48 1.51
C ALA A 16 -5.64 -2.44 2.68
N LEU A 17 -5.76 -3.53 3.42
CA LEU A 17 -6.63 -3.64 4.59
C LEU A 17 -5.78 -3.57 5.86
N THR A 18 -5.93 -2.50 6.63
CA THR A 18 -5.17 -2.30 7.87
C THR A 18 -5.96 -2.87 9.05
N ALA A 19 -5.33 -3.79 9.79
CA ALA A 19 -5.90 -4.26 11.04
C ALA A 19 -5.79 -3.18 12.11
N THR A 20 -6.91 -2.91 12.79
CA THR A 20 -7.02 -1.89 13.86
C THR A 20 -6.65 -2.44 15.24
N SER A 21 -6.59 -3.76 15.38
CA SER A 21 -6.19 -4.48 16.58
C SER A 21 -5.47 -5.78 16.20
N ASP A 22 -4.77 -6.38 17.16
CA ASP A 22 -4.22 -7.72 16.97
C ASP A 22 -5.37 -8.75 17.01
N GLY A 23 -5.37 -9.69 16.07
CA GLY A 23 -6.42 -10.72 15.98
C GLY A 23 -6.95 -10.96 14.58
N ARG A 24 -8.00 -11.79 14.51
CA ARG A 24 -8.66 -12.16 13.26
C ARG A 24 -9.56 -11.01 12.78
N LEU A 25 -9.59 -10.78 11.47
CA LEU A 25 -10.52 -9.82 10.87
C LEU A 25 -11.98 -10.20 11.21
N PRO A 26 -12.88 -9.22 11.45
CA PRO A 26 -14.30 -9.50 11.63
C PRO A 26 -14.90 -10.24 10.42
N ALA A 27 -15.88 -11.11 10.66
CA ALA A 27 -16.51 -11.90 9.58
C ALA A 27 -17.02 -11.06 8.39
N PRO A 28 -17.63 -9.87 8.59
CA PRO A 28 -18.02 -9.00 7.47
C PRO A 28 -16.83 -8.53 6.62
N VAL A 29 -15.68 -8.29 7.25
CA VAL A 29 -14.45 -7.88 6.55
C VAL A 29 -13.89 -9.06 5.77
N GLN A 30 -13.88 -10.26 6.35
CA GLN A 30 -13.45 -11.47 5.64
C GLN A 30 -14.32 -11.75 4.41
N ALA A 31 -15.65 -11.59 4.53
CA ALA A 31 -16.57 -11.71 3.41
C ALA A 31 -16.30 -10.65 2.33
N ALA A 32 -16.08 -9.40 2.72
CA ALA A 32 -15.72 -8.34 1.78
C ALA A 32 -14.39 -8.63 1.06
N VAL A 33 -13.37 -9.11 1.77
CA VAL A 33 -12.09 -9.55 1.18
C VAL A 33 -12.34 -10.63 0.12
N ALA A 34 -13.11 -11.66 0.46
CA ALA A 34 -13.41 -12.75 -0.45
C ALA A 34 -14.14 -12.25 -1.71
N MET A 35 -15.12 -11.36 -1.55
CA MET A 35 -15.86 -10.76 -2.67
C MET A 35 -14.99 -9.85 -3.56
N LEU A 36 -13.96 -9.22 -2.99
CA LEU A 36 -13.06 -8.32 -3.71
C LEU A 36 -11.97 -9.06 -4.48
N ARG A 37 -11.53 -10.23 -4.00
CA ARG A 37 -10.39 -10.98 -4.58
C ARG A 37 -10.47 -11.18 -6.09
N ASP A 38 -11.66 -11.45 -6.62
CA ASP A 38 -11.86 -11.70 -8.05
C ASP A 38 -12.17 -10.42 -8.85
N ARG A 39 -12.25 -9.27 -8.18
CA ARG A 39 -12.65 -7.98 -8.77
C ARG A 39 -11.53 -6.97 -8.83
N VAL A 40 -10.53 -7.09 -7.94
CA VAL A 40 -9.39 -6.17 -7.84
C VAL A 40 -8.09 -6.86 -8.22
N GLY A 41 -7.05 -6.09 -8.54
CA GLY A 41 -5.74 -6.62 -8.92
C GLY A 41 -4.99 -7.27 -7.75
N ALA A 42 -5.18 -6.76 -6.53
CA ALA A 42 -4.70 -7.41 -5.31
C ALA A 42 -5.44 -6.93 -4.05
N VAL A 43 -5.55 -7.80 -3.05
CA VAL A 43 -5.95 -7.44 -1.69
C VAL A 43 -4.83 -7.85 -0.73
N VAL A 44 -4.22 -6.87 -0.06
CA VAL A 44 -3.11 -7.10 0.89
C VAL A 44 -3.57 -6.74 2.29
N THR A 45 -3.36 -7.64 3.25
CA THR A 45 -3.72 -7.39 4.66
C THR A 45 -2.48 -6.91 5.42
N ILE A 46 -2.54 -5.70 5.94
CA ILE A 46 -1.50 -5.11 6.78
C ILE A 46 -1.83 -5.41 8.25
N PRO A 47 -0.97 -6.17 8.96
CA PRO A 47 -1.22 -6.51 10.36
C PRO A 47 -1.14 -5.27 11.25
N PHE A 48 -1.78 -5.36 12.41
CA PHE A 48 -1.69 -4.30 13.41
C PHE A 48 -0.25 -4.19 13.94
N ASP A 49 0.29 -2.98 13.85
CA ASP A 49 1.60 -2.62 14.40
C ASP A 49 1.46 -1.38 15.30
N PRO A 50 1.51 -1.56 16.64
CA PRO A 50 1.45 -0.44 17.57
C PRO A 50 2.53 0.62 17.31
N HIS A 51 3.67 0.21 16.76
CA HIS A 51 4.79 1.12 16.54
C HIS A 51 4.46 2.18 15.49
N ILE A 52 3.74 1.81 14.43
CA ILE A 52 3.25 2.76 13.41
C ILE A 52 2.29 3.76 14.05
N ARG A 53 1.40 3.31 14.94
CA ARG A 53 0.44 4.21 15.60
C ARG A 53 1.13 5.25 16.48
N THR A 54 2.17 4.86 17.19
CA THR A 54 2.85 5.74 18.15
C THR A 54 3.92 6.62 17.51
N HIS A 55 4.68 6.10 16.55
CA HIS A 55 5.86 6.77 15.99
C HIS A 55 5.76 7.04 14.48
N GLY A 56 4.63 6.69 13.85
CA GLY A 56 4.50 6.73 12.41
C GLY A 56 5.58 5.88 11.73
N LEU A 57 6.08 6.37 10.61
CA LEU A 57 7.20 5.75 9.88
C LEU A 57 8.57 6.33 10.26
N ALA A 58 8.64 7.23 11.25
CA ALA A 58 9.89 7.86 11.66
C ALA A 58 10.93 6.85 12.17
N GLN A 59 10.48 5.71 12.70
CA GLN A 59 11.32 4.62 13.20
C GLN A 59 11.01 3.31 12.45
N ALA A 60 11.02 3.35 11.12
CA ALA A 60 10.70 2.20 10.27
C ALA A 60 11.54 0.93 10.58
N THR A 61 12.72 1.07 11.15
CA THR A 61 13.59 -0.05 11.58
C THR A 61 13.03 -0.87 12.73
N ARG A 62 12.04 -0.36 13.47
CA ARG A 62 11.40 -1.03 14.61
C ARG A 62 10.08 -1.69 14.27
N LEU A 63 9.68 -1.68 13.00
CA LEU A 63 8.48 -2.37 12.53
C LEU A 63 8.61 -3.87 12.69
N LYS A 64 7.50 -4.54 13.02
CA LYS A 64 7.47 -6.01 13.12
C LYS A 64 7.76 -6.62 11.74
N ALA A 65 8.43 -7.78 11.72
CA ALA A 65 8.74 -8.50 10.48
C ALA A 65 7.50 -8.77 9.62
N ARG A 66 6.36 -9.15 10.24
CA ARG A 66 5.08 -9.33 9.56
C ARG A 66 4.59 -8.06 8.84
N THR A 67 4.83 -6.89 9.42
CA THR A 67 4.46 -5.59 8.85
C THR A 67 5.35 -5.26 7.66
N LEU A 68 6.65 -5.51 7.78
CA LEU A 68 7.62 -5.34 6.68
C LEU A 68 7.30 -6.28 5.51
N GLN A 69 6.96 -7.54 5.78
CA GLN A 69 6.58 -8.51 4.76
C GLN A 69 5.30 -8.08 4.02
N ALA A 70 4.28 -7.63 4.75
CA ALA A 70 3.04 -7.12 4.17
C ALA A 70 3.28 -5.84 3.35
N GLY A 71 4.18 -4.96 3.80
CA GLY A 71 4.62 -3.79 3.03
C GLY A 71 5.32 -4.17 1.72
N ALA A 72 6.22 -5.16 1.77
CA ALA A 72 6.89 -5.66 0.58
C ALA A 72 5.91 -6.32 -0.41
N GLU A 73 4.91 -7.04 0.10
CA GLU A 73 3.84 -7.61 -0.72
C GLU A 73 3.00 -6.51 -1.39
N LEU A 74 2.63 -5.47 -0.65
CA LEU A 74 1.90 -4.32 -1.19
C LEU A 74 2.67 -3.65 -2.33
N VAL A 75 3.97 -3.39 -2.15
CA VAL A 75 4.82 -2.80 -3.20
C VAL A 75 4.88 -3.70 -4.43
N ARG A 76 5.07 -5.02 -4.24
CA ARG A 76 5.08 -5.97 -5.37
C ARG A 76 3.76 -5.97 -6.13
N SER A 77 2.63 -5.99 -5.43
CA SER A 77 1.30 -5.95 -6.06
C SER A 77 1.05 -4.67 -6.84
N VAL A 78 1.48 -3.53 -6.29
CA VAL A 78 1.40 -2.24 -6.99
C VAL A 78 2.24 -2.28 -8.25
N LEU A 79 3.53 -2.64 -8.16
CA LEU A 79 4.41 -2.71 -9.33
C LEU A 79 3.89 -3.67 -10.39
N ALA A 80 3.39 -4.85 -10.00
CA ALA A 80 2.78 -5.79 -10.93
C ALA A 80 1.56 -5.20 -11.65
N SER A 81 0.68 -4.49 -10.93
CA SER A 81 -0.48 -3.80 -11.54
C SER A 81 -0.05 -2.72 -12.53
N VAL A 82 0.99 -1.95 -12.17
CA VAL A 82 1.53 -0.88 -13.02
C VAL A 82 2.18 -1.48 -14.28
N HIS A 83 3.02 -2.52 -14.17
CA HIS A 83 3.62 -3.19 -15.32
C HIS A 83 2.59 -3.86 -16.22
N ALA A 84 1.55 -4.47 -15.66
CA ALA A 84 0.45 -5.03 -16.44
C ALA A 84 -0.33 -3.95 -17.21
N THR A 85 -0.33 -2.71 -16.71
CA THR A 85 -1.08 -1.59 -17.33
C THR A 85 -0.26 -0.82 -18.35
N TRP A 86 1.02 -0.58 -18.09
CA TRP A 86 1.87 0.32 -18.90
C TRP A 86 3.10 -0.36 -19.50
N GLY A 87 3.33 -1.64 -19.21
CA GLY A 87 4.48 -2.40 -19.69
C GLY A 87 5.69 -2.36 -18.77
N GLU A 88 6.73 -3.08 -19.19
CA GLU A 88 8.05 -3.16 -18.55
C GLU A 88 9.11 -2.92 -19.64
N PRO A 89 9.90 -1.82 -19.59
CA PRO A 89 9.98 -0.85 -18.50
C PRO A 89 8.80 0.14 -18.47
N LEU A 90 8.57 0.74 -17.30
CA LEU A 90 7.59 1.80 -17.16
C LEU A 90 7.93 3.00 -18.04
N PRO A 91 6.93 3.63 -18.69
CA PRO A 91 7.17 4.86 -19.44
C PRO A 91 7.64 5.98 -18.50
N PRO A 92 8.39 6.96 -19.02
CA PRO A 92 8.82 8.11 -18.22
C PRO A 92 7.60 8.84 -17.66
N ALA A 93 7.66 9.16 -16.36
CA ALA A 93 6.60 9.90 -15.71
C ALA A 93 6.49 11.32 -16.31
N PRO A 94 5.27 11.82 -16.60
CA PRO A 94 5.09 13.19 -17.11
C PRO A 94 5.62 14.28 -16.16
N VAL A 95 5.59 13.98 -14.85
CA VAL A 95 6.12 14.84 -13.79
C VAL A 95 7.08 14.00 -12.96
N PRO A 96 8.36 14.41 -12.83
CA PRO A 96 9.31 13.74 -11.95
C PRO A 96 8.82 13.73 -10.50
N ALA A 97 9.11 12.67 -9.76
CA ALA A 97 8.83 12.62 -8.34
C ALA A 97 9.61 13.75 -7.62
N PRO A 98 9.02 14.42 -6.62
CA PRO A 98 9.74 15.39 -5.82
C PRO A 98 10.93 14.71 -5.14
N LEU A 99 12.13 15.22 -5.39
CA LEU A 99 13.33 14.75 -4.72
C LEU A 99 13.29 15.20 -3.26
N PRO A 100 13.76 14.36 -2.31
CA PRO A 100 13.91 14.80 -0.93
C PRO A 100 14.86 16.01 -0.90
N ALA A 101 14.47 17.06 -0.16
CA ALA A 101 15.27 18.26 -0.03
C ALA A 101 16.65 17.90 0.55
N VAL A 102 17.71 18.21 -0.20
CA VAL A 102 19.08 18.11 0.31
C VAL A 102 19.25 19.23 1.34
N PRO A 103 19.59 18.94 2.61
CA PRO A 103 19.87 19.97 3.60
C PRO A 103 21.02 20.84 3.09
N HIS A 104 20.75 22.10 2.76
CA HIS A 104 21.81 23.06 2.47
C HIS A 104 22.54 23.39 3.78
N PRO A 105 23.88 23.29 3.84
CA PRO A 105 24.61 23.74 5.02
C PRO A 105 24.40 25.24 5.20
N PRO A 106 24.32 25.74 6.45
CA PRO A 106 24.20 27.17 6.71
C PRO A 106 25.44 27.89 6.17
N HIS A 107 25.23 28.87 5.31
CA HIS A 107 26.27 29.81 4.91
C HIS A 107 26.60 30.69 6.13
N THR A 108 27.74 30.44 6.77
CA THR A 108 28.31 31.37 7.75
C THR A 108 28.84 32.58 6.96
N VAL A 109 28.28 33.76 7.23
CA VAL A 109 28.79 35.06 6.80
C VAL A 109 29.87 35.52 7.77
#